data_AF-A0A814T7M0-F1
#
_entry.id   AF-A0A814T7M0-F1
#
_cell.length_a   1.000
_cell.length_b   1.000
_cell.length_c   1.000
_cell.angle_alpha   90.00
_cell.angle_beta   90.00
_cell.angle_gamma   90.00
#
_symmetry.space_group_name_H-M   'P 1'
#
loop_
_entity.id
_entity.type
_entity.pdbx_description
1 polymer ?
#
loop_
_entity_poly.entity_id
_entity_poly.type
_entity_poly.pdbx_seq_one_letter_code
_entity_poly.pdbx_strand_id
1 'polypeptide(L)'
;MAHSENHNAAFVSSLMFFQTEFLEKICLAGKEDKTTRVNKLDWSLITRQPNCSLLELIQSLIRLRHHSAAIRSDNLNVFHADMERQVLAYERWSSENEDDRVVVIANFSKNEYKGYKVINWHMVGRWEQVFGTSYIQVATTHLILNLSAHEGIVFMYKSK
;
A
#
# COMPACT_ATOMS: atom_id res chain seq x y z
N MET A 1 2.40 -36.03 -0.39
CA MET A 1 1.54 -35.19 -1.26
C MET A 1 1.14 -33.98 -0.43
N ALA A 2 1.34 -32.79 -0.99
CA ALA A 2 1.66 -31.52 -0.33
C ALA A 2 0.77 -31.09 0.87
N HIS A 3 1.45 -30.73 1.96
CA HIS A 3 0.96 -29.81 2.99
C HIS A 3 1.37 -28.40 2.52
N SER A 4 0.43 -27.64 1.99
CA SER A 4 0.61 -26.22 1.63
C SER A 4 -0.20 -25.41 2.64
N GLU A 5 0.40 -25.18 3.80
CA GLU A 5 -0.17 -24.35 4.86
C GLU A 5 -0.09 -22.88 4.43
N ASN A 6 -1.25 -22.35 4.02
CA ASN A 6 -1.84 -21.10 4.47
C ASN A 6 -0.92 -19.90 4.82
N HIS A 7 0.00 -19.53 3.93
CA HIS A 7 0.73 -18.26 4.03
C HIS A 7 -0.16 -17.01 3.80
N ASN A 8 -1.39 -17.18 3.32
CA ASN A 8 -2.29 -16.08 2.95
C ASN A 8 -3.06 -15.46 4.14
N ALA A 9 -3.26 -16.22 5.23
CA ALA A 9 -3.92 -15.70 6.43
C ALA A 9 -3.09 -14.60 7.13
N ALA A 10 -1.76 -14.69 7.04
CA ALA A 10 -0.85 -13.73 7.66
C ALA A 10 -0.88 -12.34 6.98
N PHE A 11 -1.16 -12.25 5.67
CA PHE A 11 -1.08 -10.98 4.94
C PHE A 11 -2.39 -10.20 4.91
N VAL A 12 -3.54 -10.89 4.82
CA VAL A 12 -4.86 -10.28 5.03
C VAL A 12 -4.99 -9.81 6.49
N SER A 13 -4.39 -10.55 7.43
CA SER A 13 -4.24 -10.10 8.82
C SER A 13 -3.35 -8.87 8.93
N SER A 14 -2.27 -8.76 8.14
CA SER A 14 -1.34 -7.61 8.15
C SER A 14 -1.97 -6.29 7.66
N LEU A 15 -2.80 -6.33 6.62
CA LEU A 15 -3.52 -5.12 6.14
C LEU A 15 -4.67 -4.73 7.09
N MET A 16 -5.32 -5.70 7.73
CA MET A 16 -6.25 -5.46 8.84
C MET A 16 -5.53 -4.92 10.08
N PHE A 17 -4.30 -5.37 10.35
CA PHE A 17 -3.43 -4.91 11.44
C PHE A 17 -3.06 -3.44 11.28
N PHE A 18 -2.75 -3.00 10.06
CA PHE A 18 -2.49 -1.58 9.76
C PHE A 18 -3.71 -0.70 10.02
N GLN A 19 -4.93 -1.24 9.82
CA GLN A 19 -6.18 -0.56 10.11
C GLN A 19 -6.50 -0.54 11.62
N THR A 20 -6.06 -1.55 12.38
CA THR A 20 -6.25 -1.62 13.84
C THR A 20 -5.25 -0.73 14.58
N GLU A 21 -3.99 -0.63 14.14
CA GLU A 21 -3.01 0.30 14.73
C GLU A 21 -3.41 1.77 14.56
N PHE A 22 -4.10 2.13 13.48
CA PHE A 22 -4.62 3.48 13.28
C PHE A 22 -5.72 3.84 14.29
N LEU A 23 -6.64 2.92 14.57
CA LEU A 23 -7.67 3.10 15.60
C LEU A 23 -7.05 3.13 17.00
N GLU A 24 -6.02 2.33 17.27
CA GLU A 24 -5.28 2.41 18.52
C GLU A 24 -4.54 3.74 18.68
N LYS A 25 -3.86 4.26 17.65
CA LYS A 25 -3.16 5.55 17.74
C LYS A 25 -4.09 6.74 17.95
N ILE A 26 -5.30 6.73 17.36
CA ILE A 26 -6.33 7.74 17.67
C ILE A 26 -6.87 7.57 19.10
N CYS A 27 -7.12 6.33 19.53
CA CYS A 27 -7.56 6.05 20.91
C CYS A 27 -6.50 6.39 21.98
N LEU A 28 -5.21 6.27 21.65
CA LEU A 28 -4.08 6.49 22.57
C LEU A 28 -3.53 7.92 22.54
N ALA A 29 -3.92 8.76 21.58
CA ALA A 29 -3.58 10.18 21.58
C ALA A 29 -4.24 10.94 22.75
N GLY A 30 -5.24 10.35 23.41
CA GLY A 30 -5.89 10.85 24.63
C GLY A 30 -5.46 10.11 25.90
N LYS A 31 -4.15 9.85 26.07
CA LYS A 31 -3.64 9.09 27.23
C LYS A 31 -3.49 9.96 28.47
N GLU A 32 -4.60 10.22 29.16
CA GLU A 32 -4.59 10.30 30.62
C GLU A 32 -5.47 9.18 31.18
N ASP A 33 -4.80 8.33 31.96
CA ASP A 33 -5.33 7.26 32.81
C ASP A 33 -6.03 6.04 32.17
N LYS A 34 -5.53 4.85 32.53
CA LYS A 34 -6.13 3.55 32.23
C LYS A 34 -7.42 3.40 33.06
N THR A 35 -8.50 4.03 32.63
CA THR A 35 -9.84 3.78 33.16
C THR A 35 -10.63 2.90 32.20
N THR A 36 -11.47 2.02 32.74
CA THR A 36 -12.41 1.14 32.02
C THR A 36 -13.53 1.93 31.30
N ARG A 37 -13.33 3.22 31.04
CA ARG A 37 -14.28 4.11 30.38
C ARG A 37 -14.03 4.08 28.89
N VAL A 38 -15.11 4.11 28.11
CA VAL A 38 -15.05 4.34 26.67
C VAL A 38 -14.41 5.72 26.46
N ASN A 39 -13.14 5.74 26.07
CA ASN A 39 -12.48 6.96 25.63
C ASN A 39 -13.23 7.45 24.39
N LYS A 40 -13.93 8.58 24.51
CA LYS A 40 -14.58 9.22 23.37
C LYS A 40 -13.49 9.62 22.38
N LEU A 41 -13.68 9.28 21.12
CA LEU A 41 -12.82 9.74 20.04
C LEU A 41 -12.84 11.28 20.01
N ASP A 42 -11.66 11.89 20.11
CA ASP A 42 -11.52 13.33 19.91
C ASP A 42 -11.46 13.65 18.42
N TRP A 43 -12.63 13.91 17.85
CA TRP A 43 -12.80 14.26 16.44
C TRP A 43 -12.08 15.56 16.05
N SER A 44 -11.73 16.42 17.01
CA SER A 44 -10.98 17.66 16.72
C SER A 44 -9.55 17.39 16.27
N LEU A 45 -9.01 16.20 16.55
CA LEU A 45 -7.66 15.80 16.14
C LEU A 45 -7.56 15.55 14.63
N ILE A 46 -8.66 15.23 13.96
CA ILE A 46 -8.66 14.89 12.52
C ILE A 46 -8.33 16.11 11.65
N THR A 47 -8.67 17.33 12.09
CA THR A 47 -8.44 18.55 11.32
C THR A 47 -6.99 19.03 11.36
N ARG A 48 -6.14 18.42 12.20
CA ARG A 48 -4.74 18.80 12.39
C ARG A 48 -3.81 17.90 11.58
N GLN A 49 -2.70 18.46 11.12
CA GLN A 49 -1.60 17.66 10.58
C GLN A 49 -0.90 16.89 11.73
N PRO A 50 -0.50 15.62 11.54
CA PRO A 50 -0.57 14.78 10.34
C PRO A 50 -1.87 14.00 10.15
N ASN A 51 -2.81 14.09 11.09
CA ASN A 51 -4.03 13.26 11.11
C ASN A 51 -4.94 13.51 9.90
N CYS A 52 -5.02 14.75 9.41
CA CYS A 52 -5.81 15.07 8.22
C CYS A 52 -5.29 14.31 6.99
N SER A 53 -3.98 14.39 6.69
CA SER A 53 -3.38 13.64 5.58
C SER A 53 -3.48 12.12 5.76
N LEU A 54 -3.42 11.63 7.00
CA LEU A 54 -3.61 10.21 7.27
C LEU A 54 -5.05 9.76 7.01
N LEU A 55 -6.05 10.59 7.36
CA LEU A 55 -7.44 10.33 6.99
C LEU A 55 -7.62 10.33 5.47
N GLU A 56 -7.04 11.30 4.75
CA GLU A 56 -7.09 11.37 3.28
C GLU A 56 -6.45 10.12 2.62
N LEU A 57 -5.32 9.66 3.16
CA LEU A 57 -4.67 8.41 2.73
C LEU A 57 -5.61 7.21 2.93
N ILE A 58 -6.21 7.07 4.10
CA ILE A 58 -7.12 5.95 4.41
C ILE A 58 -8.36 5.99 3.53
N GLN A 59 -8.98 7.16 3.35
CA GLN A 59 -10.11 7.31 2.44
C GLN A 59 -9.72 6.94 1.00
N SER A 60 -8.51 7.29 0.55
CA SER A 60 -8.00 6.94 -0.77
C SER A 60 -7.77 5.43 -0.91
N LEU A 61 -7.25 4.77 0.11
CA LEU A 61 -7.11 3.30 0.15
C LEU A 61 -8.47 2.59 0.11
N ILE A 62 -9.46 3.10 0.85
CA ILE A 62 -10.83 2.57 0.82
C ILE A 62 -11.43 2.75 -0.57
N ARG A 63 -11.31 3.95 -1.16
CA ARG A 63 -11.76 4.21 -2.54
C ARG A 63 -11.08 3.25 -3.52
N LEU A 64 -9.77 3.06 -3.42
CA LEU A 64 -9.03 2.12 -4.27
C LEU A 64 -9.60 0.70 -4.16
N ARG A 65 -9.83 0.20 -2.94
CA ARG A 65 -10.41 -1.15 -2.71
C ARG A 65 -11.80 -1.31 -3.31
N HIS A 66 -12.63 -0.27 -3.27
CA HIS A 66 -13.98 -0.32 -3.84
C HIS A 66 -13.98 -0.27 -5.37
N HIS A 67 -13.11 0.51 -5.98
CA HIS A 67 -13.13 0.79 -7.43
C HIS A 67 -12.19 -0.07 -8.26
N SER A 68 -11.24 -0.77 -7.63
CA SER A 68 -10.35 -1.73 -8.31
C SER A 68 -10.69 -3.16 -7.88
N ALA A 69 -11.17 -3.96 -8.82
CA ALA A 69 -11.31 -5.40 -8.67
C ALA A 69 -9.95 -6.08 -8.52
N ALA A 70 -8.87 -5.53 -9.09
CA ALA A 70 -7.51 -6.02 -8.90
C ALA A 70 -7.07 -6.04 -7.44
N ILE A 71 -7.47 -5.05 -6.64
CA ILE A 71 -7.21 -5.04 -5.18
C ILE A 71 -8.08 -6.05 -4.40
N ARG A 72 -9.07 -6.65 -5.04
CA ARG A 72 -9.92 -7.69 -4.42
C ARG A 72 -9.68 -9.09 -5.00
N SER A 73 -8.91 -9.24 -6.07
CA SER A 73 -8.68 -10.52 -6.74
C SER A 73 -7.64 -11.40 -6.05
N ASP A 74 -7.71 -12.71 -6.21
CA ASP A 74 -6.67 -13.60 -5.65
C ASP A 74 -5.36 -13.60 -6.45
N ASN A 75 -5.35 -12.92 -7.60
CA ASN A 75 -4.18 -12.81 -8.46
C ASN A 75 -3.13 -11.90 -7.82
N LEU A 76 -1.96 -12.46 -7.55
CA LEU A 76 -0.82 -11.78 -6.97
C LEU A 76 0.46 -12.30 -7.61
N ASN A 77 1.37 -11.39 -7.95
CA ASN A 77 2.71 -11.73 -8.39
C ASN A 77 3.74 -10.84 -7.72
N VAL A 78 4.57 -11.41 -6.87
CA VAL A 78 5.74 -10.73 -6.30
C VAL A 78 6.88 -10.85 -7.30
N PHE A 79 7.22 -9.74 -7.96
CA PHE A 79 8.22 -9.74 -9.04
C PHE A 79 9.56 -9.11 -8.62
N HIS A 80 9.58 -8.37 -7.52
CA HIS A 80 10.79 -7.77 -6.95
C HIS A 80 10.79 -7.92 -5.42
N ALA A 81 11.78 -8.58 -4.86
CA ALA A 81 11.98 -8.66 -3.41
C ALA A 81 13.47 -8.46 -3.10
N ASP A 82 13.79 -7.37 -2.40
CA ASP A 82 15.12 -7.07 -1.88
C ASP A 82 15.07 -7.17 -0.36
N MET A 83 15.48 -8.32 0.17
CA MET A 83 15.42 -8.62 1.60
C MET A 83 16.43 -7.80 2.40
N GLU A 84 17.58 -7.46 1.81
CA GLU A 84 18.64 -6.68 2.47
C GLU A 84 18.18 -5.23 2.67
N ARG A 85 17.54 -4.66 1.65
CA ARG A 85 16.99 -3.30 1.70
C ARG A 85 15.55 -3.23 2.22
N GLN A 86 14.95 -4.38 2.48
CA GLN A 86 13.57 -4.52 2.95
C GLN A 86 12.56 -3.83 2.00
N VAL A 87 12.74 -4.02 0.69
CA VAL A 87 11.86 -3.48 -0.34
C VAL A 87 11.14 -4.60 -1.09
N LEU A 88 9.82 -4.47 -1.23
CA LEU A 88 8.98 -5.43 -1.92
C LEU A 88 8.18 -4.73 -3.02
N ALA A 89 8.14 -5.30 -4.22
CA ALA A 89 7.18 -4.92 -5.25
C ALA A 89 6.37 -6.11 -5.75
N TYR A 90 5.07 -5.89 -5.88
CA TYR A 90 4.14 -6.89 -6.34
C TYR A 90 3.05 -6.29 -7.22
N GLU A 91 2.52 -7.12 -8.10
CA GLU A 91 1.42 -6.80 -9.00
C GLU A 91 0.17 -7.59 -8.59
N ARG A 92 -0.99 -6.95 -8.72
CA ARG A 92 -2.31 -7.59 -8.66
C ARG A 92 -3.14 -7.18 -9.85
N TRP A 93 -3.98 -8.08 -10.34
CA TRP A 93 -4.82 -7.84 -11.51
C TRP A 93 -6.15 -8.57 -11.40
N SER A 94 -7.20 -8.07 -12.05
CA SER A 94 -8.44 -8.82 -12.18
C SER A 94 -8.45 -9.62 -13.49
N SER A 95 -9.01 -10.83 -13.47
CA SER A 95 -9.31 -11.56 -14.71
C SER A 95 -10.56 -11.00 -15.41
N GLU A 96 -11.37 -10.20 -14.72
CA GLU A 96 -12.59 -9.59 -15.26
C GLU A 96 -12.29 -8.36 -16.12
N ASN A 97 -11.15 -7.70 -15.88
CA ASN A 97 -10.72 -6.52 -16.60
C ASN A 97 -9.18 -6.51 -16.68
N GLU A 98 -8.63 -6.75 -17.87
CA GLU A 98 -7.18 -6.80 -18.10
C GLU A 98 -6.47 -5.47 -17.84
N ASP A 99 -7.22 -4.36 -17.89
CA ASP A 99 -6.71 -3.00 -17.63
C ASP A 99 -6.76 -2.64 -16.15
N ASP A 100 -7.49 -3.40 -15.32
CA ASP A 100 -7.48 -3.23 -13.87
C ASP A 100 -6.28 -3.98 -13.29
N ARG A 101 -5.15 -3.27 -13.25
CA ARG A 101 -3.87 -3.73 -12.72
C ARG A 101 -3.30 -2.72 -11.76
N VAL A 102 -2.76 -3.23 -10.66
CA VAL A 102 -2.15 -2.44 -9.62
C VAL A 102 -0.77 -2.98 -9.30
N VAL A 103 0.22 -2.11 -9.29
CA VAL A 103 1.54 -2.40 -8.75
C VAL A 103 1.73 -1.63 -7.45
N VAL A 104 2.20 -2.34 -6.43
CA VAL A 104 2.58 -1.77 -5.14
C VAL A 104 4.08 -1.95 -4.96
N ILE A 105 4.78 -0.88 -4.57
CA ILE A 105 6.19 -0.87 -4.19
C ILE A 105 6.25 -0.35 -2.75
N ALA A 106 6.77 -1.17 -1.83
CA ALA A 106 6.83 -0.84 -0.41
C ALA A 106 8.27 -0.91 0.09
N ASN A 107 8.74 0.17 0.72
CA ASN A 107 9.96 0.22 1.50
C ASN A 107 9.62 0.05 2.98
N PHE A 108 10.00 -1.08 3.58
CA PHE A 108 9.76 -1.35 5.00
C PHE A 108 10.89 -0.85 5.90
N SER A 109 12.00 -0.39 5.32
CA SER A 109 13.15 0.10 6.07
C SER A 109 12.99 1.56 6.49
N LYS A 110 13.81 1.96 7.46
CA LYS A 110 14.02 3.36 7.86
C LYS A 110 14.93 4.14 6.91
N ASN A 111 15.46 3.49 5.87
CA ASN A 111 16.41 4.10 4.95
C ASN A 111 15.67 4.69 3.76
N GLU A 112 16.23 5.77 3.20
CA GLU A 112 15.79 6.33 1.93
C GLU A 112 16.70 5.84 0.80
N TYR A 113 16.11 5.57 -0.36
CA TYR A 113 16.82 5.10 -1.54
C TYR A 113 16.57 6.05 -2.72
N LYS A 114 17.63 6.72 -3.17
CA LYS A 114 17.58 7.54 -4.39
C LYS A 114 17.96 6.71 -5.61
N GLY A 115 17.18 6.80 -6.69
CA GLY A 115 17.42 6.02 -7.89
C GLY A 115 17.34 4.51 -7.66
N TYR A 116 16.47 4.08 -6.76
CA TYR A 116 16.22 2.66 -6.50
C TYR A 116 15.68 1.99 -7.77
N LYS A 117 16.26 0.84 -8.12
CA LYS A 117 15.88 0.09 -9.33
C LYS A 117 15.00 -1.09 -8.96
N VAL A 118 13.74 -1.03 -9.36
CA VAL A 118 12.81 -2.16 -9.37
C VAL A 118 12.99 -2.90 -10.70
N ILE A 119 13.26 -4.20 -10.66
CA ILE A 119 13.46 -5.05 -11.85
C ILE A 119 12.25 -5.95 -12.10
N ASN A 120 12.26 -6.70 -13.20
CA ASN A 120 11.20 -7.64 -13.61
C ASN A 120 9.82 -6.98 -13.73
N TRP A 121 9.78 -5.75 -14.25
CA TRP A 121 8.52 -5.09 -14.56
C TRP A 121 7.88 -5.73 -15.79
N HIS A 122 6.68 -6.30 -15.64
CA HIS A 122 6.09 -7.16 -16.67
C HIS A 122 5.33 -6.40 -17.76
N MET A 123 4.85 -5.18 -17.49
CA MET A 123 3.92 -4.50 -18.39
C MET A 123 4.32 -3.04 -18.66
N VAL A 124 4.74 -2.80 -19.90
CA VAL A 124 5.06 -1.47 -20.42
C VAL A 124 3.78 -0.66 -20.62
N GLY A 125 3.89 0.65 -20.48
CA GLY A 125 2.77 1.57 -20.66
C GLY A 125 2.74 2.69 -19.63
N ARG A 126 1.59 3.35 -19.54
CA ARG A 126 1.36 4.45 -18.61
C ARG A 126 0.82 3.90 -17.30
N TRP A 127 1.43 4.32 -16.21
CA TRP A 127 1.05 3.96 -14.85
C TRP A 127 0.81 5.23 -14.04
N GLU A 128 -0.37 5.37 -13.46
CA GLU A 128 -0.75 6.53 -12.65
C GLU A 128 -0.62 6.23 -11.17
N GLN A 129 -0.04 7.17 -10.41
CA GLN A 129 0.09 7.01 -8.97
C GLN A 129 -1.27 7.25 -8.28
N VAL A 130 -1.65 6.39 -7.34
CA VAL A 130 -2.96 6.47 -6.67
C VAL A 130 -3.05 7.65 -5.69
N PHE A 131 -1.99 7.91 -4.94
CA PHE A 131 -1.96 8.95 -3.89
C PHE A 131 -1.37 10.28 -4.37
N GLY A 132 -1.26 10.47 -5.67
CA GLY A 132 -0.67 11.66 -6.27
C GLY A 132 -1.27 11.95 -7.64
N THR A 133 -0.78 13.01 -8.27
CA THR A 133 -1.19 13.39 -9.63
C THR A 133 -0.15 13.00 -10.68
N SER A 134 0.90 12.27 -10.27
CA SER A 134 1.99 11.85 -11.13
C SER A 134 1.64 10.58 -11.91
N TYR A 135 2.27 10.43 -13.07
CA TYR A 135 2.29 9.19 -13.81
C TYR A 135 3.72 8.90 -14.28
N ILE A 136 3.98 7.64 -14.54
CA ILE A 136 5.23 7.18 -15.14
C ILE A 136 4.94 6.48 -16.46
N GLN A 137 5.84 6.66 -17.42
CA GLN A 137 5.83 5.91 -18.66
C GLN A 137 6.91 4.84 -18.56
N VAL A 138 6.51 3.58 -18.46
CA VAL A 138 7.44 2.45 -18.40
C VAL A 138 7.61 1.88 -19.80
N ALA A 139 8.83 1.90 -20.31
CA ALA A 139 9.18 1.37 -21.65
C ALA A 139 10.14 0.17 -21.58
N THR A 140 10.60 -0.19 -20.38
CA THR A 140 11.59 -1.25 -20.13
C THR A 140 11.07 -2.20 -19.05
N THR A 141 11.81 -3.28 -18.81
CA THR A 141 11.51 -4.25 -17.75
C THR A 141 11.98 -3.82 -16.35
N HIS A 142 12.29 -2.53 -16.17
CA HIS A 142 12.70 -1.98 -14.88
C HIS A 142 12.21 -0.54 -14.71
N LEU A 143 12.00 -0.16 -13.46
CA LEU A 143 11.63 1.18 -13.05
C LEU A 143 12.68 1.75 -12.10
N ILE A 144 13.12 2.98 -12.35
CA ILE A 144 13.98 3.71 -11.43
C ILE A 144 13.14 4.78 -10.75
N LEU A 145 13.14 4.80 -9.43
CA LEU A 145 12.38 5.75 -8.62
C LEU A 145 13.09 6.04 -7.29
N ASN A 146 12.67 7.12 -6.63
CA ASN A 146 13.10 7.39 -5.25
C ASN A 146 12.11 6.72 -4.29
N LEU A 147 12.61 6.12 -3.21
CA LEU A 147 11.82 5.52 -2.15
C LEU A 147 12.20 6.17 -0.82
N SER A 148 11.26 6.82 -0.17
CA SER A 148 11.42 7.38 1.17
C SER A 148 11.33 6.26 2.22
N ALA A 149 11.79 6.54 3.44
CA ALA A 149 11.67 5.61 4.56
C ALA A 149 10.18 5.29 4.83
N HIS A 150 9.85 4.00 5.01
CA HIS A 150 8.49 3.53 5.28
C HIS A 150 7.43 3.95 4.23
N GLU A 151 7.86 4.20 2.98
CA GLU A 151 6.96 4.63 1.91
C GLU A 151 6.35 3.45 1.15
N GLY A 152 5.05 3.56 0.86
CA GLY A 152 4.34 2.71 -0.08
C GLY A 152 3.87 3.52 -1.27
N ILE A 153 4.27 3.11 -2.47
CA ILE A 153 3.84 3.71 -3.73
C ILE A 153 2.90 2.71 -4.43
N VAL A 154 1.76 3.20 -4.90
CA VAL A 154 0.77 2.40 -5.60
C VAL A 154 0.53 3.02 -6.97
N PHE A 155 0.68 2.20 -8.01
CA PHE A 155 0.46 2.54 -9.40
C PHE A 155 -0.70 1.74 -9.97
N MET A 156 -1.57 2.40 -10.73
CA MET A 156 -2.60 1.74 -11.54
C MET A 156 -2.25 1.85 -13.02
N TYR A 157 -2.43 0.75 -13.74
CA TYR A 157 -2.26 0.76 -15.18
C TYR A 157 -3.35 1.60 -15.85
N LYS A 158 -2.99 2.31 -16.92
CA LYS A 158 -3.92 2.99 -17.82
C LYS A 158 -3.68 2.51 -19.24
N SER A 159 -4.63 1.72 -19.73
CA SER A 159 -4.78 1.43 -21.15
C SER A 159 -5.08 2.73 -21.89
N LYS A 160 -4.42 2.91 -23.03
CA LYS A 160 -4.52 4.15 -23.83
C LYS A 160 -5.91 4.37 -24.40
#